data_AF-A0A7J7LB75-F1
#
_entry.id   AF-A0A7J7LB75-F1
#
_cell.length_a   1.000
_cell.length_b   1.000
_cell.length_c   1.000
_cell.angle_alpha   90.00
_cell.angle_beta   90.00
_cell.angle_gamma   90.00
#
_symmetry.space_group_name_H-M   'P 1'
#
loop_
_entity.id
_entity.type
_entity.pdbx_description
1 polymer ?
#
loop_
_entity_poly.entity_id
_entity_poly.type
_entity_poly.pdbx_seq_one_letter_code
_entity_poly.pdbx_strand_id
1 'polypeptide(L)'
;MAGDSPFIKGFDIEVSSEEEGLKGSWYAATVLRGVSKKNKIFLEYKTLLTEGTTKPLREFVDVINVRPIPPRDVERVEYEISDEVDAFHDDGWWEGIVTKVLGGFRYVLYFRRSREEIEFGAKDLRLHREWVDGDWVPPLEEVLSQKVEV
;
A
#
# COMPACT_ATOMS: atom_id res chain seq x y z
N MET A 1 -21.81 0.55 -17.13
CA MET A 1 -21.13 1.75 -16.62
C MET A 1 -19.65 1.41 -16.59
N ALA A 2 -18.84 1.98 -17.49
CA ALA A 2 -17.40 1.83 -17.37
C ALA A 2 -17.01 2.61 -16.11
N GLY A 3 -16.67 1.92 -15.02
CA GLY A 3 -16.13 2.58 -13.84
C GLY A 3 -14.90 3.38 -14.25
N ASP A 4 -14.76 4.60 -13.72
CA ASP A 4 -13.58 5.42 -13.99
C ASP A 4 -12.33 4.64 -13.59
N SER A 5 -11.43 4.41 -14.54
CA SER A 5 -10.18 3.70 -14.27
C SER A 5 -9.36 4.52 -13.26
N PRO A 6 -8.87 3.92 -12.17
CA PRO A 6 -8.05 4.62 -11.18
C PRO A 6 -6.69 5.06 -11.72
N PHE A 7 -6.34 4.62 -12.94
CA PHE A 7 -5.04 4.82 -13.57
C PHE A 7 -5.04 5.98 -14.58
N ILE A 8 -5.62 7.12 -14.18
CA ILE A 8 -5.72 8.33 -14.99
C ILE A 8 -4.78 9.42 -14.49
N LYS A 9 -4.39 10.35 -15.38
CA LYS A 9 -3.44 11.41 -15.05
C LYS A 9 -3.90 12.23 -13.84
N GLY A 10 -2.99 12.44 -12.90
CA GLY A 10 -3.21 13.21 -11.68
C GLY A 10 -3.71 12.40 -10.49
N PHE A 11 -4.08 11.14 -10.68
CA PHE A 11 -4.46 10.25 -9.58
C PHE A 11 -3.22 9.64 -8.93
N ASP A 12 -3.35 9.37 -7.64
CA ASP A 12 -2.34 8.68 -6.86
C ASP A 12 -2.58 7.17 -6.88
N ILE A 13 -1.49 6.42 -6.94
CA ILE A 13 -1.44 4.97 -7.01
C ILE A 13 -0.30 4.45 -6.15
N GLU A 14 -0.29 3.15 -5.90
CA GLU A 14 0.86 2.43 -5.35
C GLU A 14 1.47 1.52 -6.41
N VAL A 15 2.79 1.41 -6.37
CA VAL A 15 3.58 0.66 -7.33
C VAL A 15 4.43 -0.35 -6.59
N SER A 16 4.39 -1.61 -7.02
CA SER A 16 5.27 -2.65 -6.54
C SER A 16 6.43 -2.88 -7.50
N SER A 17 7.52 -3.44 -6.99
CA SER A 17 8.67 -3.85 -7.79
C SER A 17 8.95 -5.34 -7.63
N GLU A 18 9.28 -5.99 -8.74
CA GLU A 18 9.76 -7.37 -8.75
C GLU A 18 11.29 -7.47 -8.61
N GLU A 19 11.99 -6.35 -8.45
CA GLU A 19 13.43 -6.33 -8.21
C GLU A 19 13.78 -7.03 -6.88
N GLU A 20 14.85 -7.82 -6.88
CA GLU A 20 15.32 -8.45 -5.65
C GLU A 20 15.67 -7.40 -4.59
N GLY A 21 15.13 -7.57 -3.38
CA GLY A 21 15.23 -6.59 -2.30
C GLY A 21 14.02 -5.66 -2.18
N LEU A 22 13.24 -5.45 -3.24
CA LEU A 22 12.04 -4.60 -3.23
C LEU A 22 10.72 -5.39 -3.28
N LYS A 23 10.80 -6.72 -3.44
CA LYS A 23 9.61 -7.59 -3.48
C LYS A 23 8.81 -7.50 -2.18
N GLY A 24 7.51 -7.23 -2.31
CA GLY A 24 6.60 -7.05 -1.17
C GLY A 24 6.50 -5.63 -0.65
N SER A 25 7.13 -4.67 -1.35
CA SER A 25 7.00 -3.24 -1.05
C SER A 25 6.09 -2.53 -2.05
N TRP A 26 5.41 -1.49 -1.56
CA TRP A 26 4.52 -0.61 -2.33
C TRP A 26 4.95 0.85 -2.14
N TYR A 27 5.26 1.53 -3.24
CA TYR A 27 5.67 2.93 -3.23
C TYR A 27 4.58 3.82 -3.80
N ALA A 28 4.31 4.93 -3.11
CA ALA A 28 3.31 5.89 -3.56
C ALA A 28 3.83 6.67 -4.78
N ALA A 29 2.97 6.82 -5.78
CA ALA A 29 3.26 7.54 -7.01
C ALA A 29 2.03 8.30 -7.53
N THR A 30 2.28 9.27 -8.40
CA THR A 30 1.24 10.02 -9.12
C THR A 30 1.32 9.72 -10.61
N VAL A 31 0.18 9.41 -11.23
CA VAL A 31 0.09 9.10 -12.65
C VAL A 31 0.34 10.37 -13.49
N LEU A 32 1.37 10.35 -14.33
CA LEU A 32 1.66 11.41 -15.28
C LEU A 32 1.01 11.16 -16.65
N ARG A 33 0.89 9.87 -17.04
CA ARG A 33 0.13 9.42 -18.22
C ARG A 33 -0.50 8.07 -17.90
N GLY A 34 -1.81 7.96 -18.16
CA GLY A 34 -2.56 6.73 -17.94
C GLY A 34 -2.13 5.57 -18.85
N VAL A 35 -2.89 4.48 -18.77
CA VAL A 35 -2.55 3.21 -19.43
C VAL A 35 -2.34 3.37 -20.94
N SER A 36 -1.16 3.00 -21.40
CA SER A 36 -0.80 2.97 -22.83
C SER A 36 -1.24 1.67 -23.51
N LYS A 37 -1.17 1.63 -24.85
CA LYS A 37 -1.44 0.41 -25.66
C LYS A 37 -0.54 -0.79 -25.34
N LYS A 38 0.55 -0.57 -24.60
CA LYS A 38 1.49 -1.62 -24.17
C LYS A 38 1.24 -2.05 -22.71
N ASN A 39 0.09 -1.69 -22.12
CA ASN A 39 -0.23 -1.95 -20.72
C ASN A 39 0.81 -1.38 -19.74
N LYS A 40 1.32 -0.18 -20.04
CA LYS A 40 2.23 0.57 -19.17
C LYS A 40 1.67 1.93 -18.78
N ILE A 41 2.01 2.39 -17.58
CA ILE A 41 1.68 3.71 -17.01
C ILE A 41 2.97 4.50 -16.85
N PHE A 42 2.94 5.80 -17.13
CA PHE A 42 4.05 6.71 -16.81
C PHE A 42 3.70 7.48 -15.54
N LEU A 43 4.59 7.44 -14.55
CA LEU A 43 4.33 7.97 -13.22
C LEU A 43 5.53 8.73 -12.64
N GLU A 44 5.30 9.39 -11.51
CA GLU A 44 6.31 10.02 -10.67
C GLU A 44 6.14 9.50 -9.24
N TYR A 45 7.21 8.95 -8.65
CA TYR A 45 7.19 8.51 -7.26
C TYR A 45 7.16 9.71 -6.31
N LYS A 46 6.49 9.55 -5.17
CA LYS A 46 6.38 10.60 -4.15
C LYS A 46 7.59 10.65 -3.22
N THR A 47 8.21 9.51 -2.97
CA THR A 47 9.28 9.34 -1.99
C THR A 47 10.62 8.95 -2.62
N LEU A 48 10.60 8.26 -3.77
CA LEU A 48 11.82 7.85 -4.48
C LEU A 48 12.38 8.97 -5.37
N LEU A 49 13.71 9.09 -5.37
CA LEU A 49 14.46 10.07 -6.15
C LEU A 49 15.26 9.41 -7.27
N THR A 50 15.50 10.17 -8.35
CA THR A 50 16.44 9.75 -9.39
C THR A 50 17.87 9.81 -8.85
N GLU A 51 18.64 8.74 -9.04
CA GLU A 51 20.02 8.60 -8.55
C GLU A 51 20.88 9.83 -8.86
N GLY A 52 21.59 10.32 -7.83
CA GLY A 52 22.46 11.49 -7.95
C GLY A 52 21.71 12.83 -8.08
N THR A 53 20.40 12.86 -7.86
CA THR A 53 19.59 14.08 -7.94
C THR A 53 18.61 14.21 -6.79
N THR A 54 18.06 15.41 -6.61
CA THR A 54 16.94 15.68 -5.70
C THR A 54 15.58 15.63 -6.42
N LYS A 55 15.53 15.11 -7.64
CA LYS A 55 14.31 15.08 -8.45
C LYS A 55 13.57 13.76 -8.22
N PRO A 56 12.24 13.78 -8.13
CA PRO A 56 11.44 12.56 -8.06
C PRO A 56 11.77 11.58 -9.20
N LEU A 57 11.81 10.30 -8.88
CA LEU A 57 11.97 9.23 -9.87
C LEU A 57 10.72 9.16 -10.75
N ARG A 58 10.93 9.03 -12.07
CA ARG A 58 9.86 8.85 -13.06
C ARG A 58 10.18 7.70 -13.96
N GLU A 59 9.22 6.81 -14.19
CA GLU A 59 9.42 5.66 -15.05
C GLU A 59 8.12 5.13 -15.67
N PHE A 60 8.27 4.16 -16.58
CA PHE A 60 7.17 3.39 -17.14
C PHE A 60 7.06 2.03 -16.44
N VAL A 61 5.95 1.80 -15.74
CA VAL A 61 5.69 0.54 -15.05
C VAL A 61 4.57 -0.25 -15.74
N ASP A 62 4.62 -1.57 -15.62
CA ASP A 62 3.58 -2.45 -16.11
C ASP A 62 2.33 -2.36 -15.22
N VAL A 63 1.14 -2.36 -15.83
CA VAL A 63 -0.14 -2.17 -15.10
C VAL A 63 -0.36 -3.24 -14.04
N ILE A 64 0.23 -4.43 -14.19
CA ILE A 64 0.11 -5.53 -13.23
C ILE A 64 0.77 -5.20 -11.88
N ASN A 65 1.74 -4.27 -11.88
CA ASN A 65 2.51 -3.85 -10.72
C ASN A 65 1.96 -2.56 -10.10
N VAL A 66 0.74 -2.15 -10.46
CA VAL A 66 0.11 -0.97 -9.88
C VAL A 66 -1.24 -1.30 -9.27
N ARG A 67 -1.58 -0.56 -8.22
CA ARG A 67 -2.90 -0.57 -7.60
C ARG A 67 -3.31 0.85 -7.21
N PRO A 68 -4.60 1.14 -6.99
CA PRO A 68 -5.03 2.40 -6.42
C PRO A 68 -4.42 2.61 -5.02
N ILE A 69 -4.53 3.80 -4.44
CA ILE A 69 -4.21 3.95 -3.02
C ILE A 69 -5.21 3.11 -2.20
N PRO A 70 -4.74 2.22 -1.30
CA PRO A 70 -5.63 1.47 -0.45
C PRO A 70 -6.42 2.41 0.44
N PRO A 71 -7.70 2.13 0.65
CA PRO A 71 -8.53 2.94 1.51
C PRO A 71 -7.99 2.89 2.95
N ARG A 72 -8.08 4.02 3.65
CA ARG A 72 -7.57 4.13 5.02
C ARG A 72 -8.59 3.59 6.00
N ASP A 73 -8.15 2.68 6.87
CA ASP A 73 -8.90 2.26 8.03
C ASP A 73 -8.85 3.38 9.08
N VAL A 74 -9.83 4.29 9.04
CA VAL A 74 -9.88 5.45 9.96
C VAL A 74 -10.17 4.99 11.40
N GLU A 75 -10.68 3.78 11.59
CA GLU A 75 -11.21 3.31 12.88
C GLU A 75 -10.48 2.07 13.46
N ARG A 76 -9.54 1.45 12.74
CA ARG A 76 -8.80 0.31 13.31
C ARG A 76 -7.75 0.81 14.29
N VAL A 77 -8.09 0.75 15.58
CA VAL A 77 -7.26 1.29 16.66
C VAL A 77 -6.14 0.33 17.06
N GLU A 78 -6.35 -0.98 16.89
CA GLU A 78 -5.47 -2.01 17.42
C GLU A 78 -5.27 -3.18 16.45
N TYR A 79 -4.07 -3.77 16.49
CA TYR A 79 -3.69 -4.95 15.73
C TYR A 79 -3.45 -6.14 16.67
N GLU A 80 -3.71 -7.34 16.19
CA GLU A 80 -3.57 -8.59 16.92
C GLU A 80 -2.43 -9.45 16.35
N ILE A 81 -1.94 -10.40 17.15
CA ILE A 81 -0.95 -11.36 16.67
C ILE A 81 -1.52 -12.15 15.49
N SER A 82 -0.72 -12.30 14.43
CA SER A 82 -1.06 -12.90 13.14
C SER A 82 -1.81 -12.01 12.16
N ASP A 83 -2.13 -10.75 12.52
CA ASP A 83 -2.61 -9.79 11.53
C ASP A 83 -1.56 -9.58 10.44
N GLU A 84 -2.03 -9.56 9.20
CA GLU A 84 -1.26 -9.13 8.03
C GLU A 84 -1.39 -7.62 7.88
N VAL A 85 -0.27 -6.91 7.92
CA VAL A 85 -0.21 -5.45 7.90
C VAL A 85 0.85 -4.99 6.91
N ASP A 86 0.66 -3.78 6.37
CA ASP A 86 1.76 -3.07 5.72
C ASP A 86 2.39 -2.10 6.72
N ALA A 87 3.71 -2.09 6.81
CA ALA A 87 4.48 -1.14 7.60
C ALA A 87 5.17 -0.10 6.73
N PHE A 88 5.08 1.17 7.09
CA PHE A 88 5.79 2.23 6.41
C PHE A 88 7.26 2.24 6.86
N HIS A 89 8.15 1.82 5.96
CA HIS A 89 9.59 1.69 6.19
C HIS A 89 10.35 1.97 4.89
N ASP A 90 11.52 2.59 4.95
CA ASP A 90 12.34 2.92 3.78
C ASP A 90 11.52 3.48 2.60
N ASP A 91 10.74 4.53 2.87
CA ASP A 91 9.96 5.27 1.87
C ASP A 91 8.82 4.49 1.17
N GLY A 92 8.53 3.26 1.61
CA GLY A 92 7.49 2.38 1.08
C GLY A 92 6.67 1.66 2.15
N TRP A 93 5.63 0.97 1.70
CA TRP A 93 4.79 0.10 2.52
C TRP A 93 5.19 -1.36 2.33
N TRP A 94 5.58 -2.03 3.41
CA TRP A 94 6.12 -3.39 3.39
C TRP A 94 5.19 -4.37 4.08
N GLU A 95 4.85 -5.45 3.39
CA GLU A 95 4.04 -6.54 3.94
C GLU A 95 4.76 -7.24 5.10
N GLY A 96 4.10 -7.31 6.25
CA GLY A 96 4.58 -7.96 7.46
C GLY A 96 3.45 -8.59 8.27
N ILE A 97 3.82 -9.43 9.23
CA ILE A 97 2.88 -10.12 10.12
C ILE A 97 3.16 -9.72 11.56
N VAL A 98 2.13 -9.34 12.30
CA VAL A 98 2.27 -9.03 13.73
C VAL A 98 2.65 -10.29 14.49
N THR A 99 3.83 -10.30 15.12
CA THR A 99 4.26 -11.42 15.98
C THR A 99 4.14 -11.10 17.46
N LYS A 100 4.15 -9.80 17.83
CA LYS A 100 3.99 -9.36 19.23
C LYS A 100 3.20 -8.06 19.30
N VAL A 101 2.28 -8.00 20.26
CA VAL A 101 1.58 -6.78 20.65
C VAL A 101 2.24 -6.24 21.92
N LEU A 102 2.72 -5.00 21.87
CA LEU A 102 3.37 -4.32 22.99
C LEU A 102 2.43 -3.24 23.55
N GLY A 103 2.66 -2.87 24.81
CA GLY A 103 1.94 -1.75 25.41
C GLY A 103 2.22 -0.41 24.71
N GLY A 104 1.17 0.42 24.60
CA GLY A 104 1.25 1.77 24.03
C GLY A 104 1.17 1.81 22.49
N PHE A 105 0.33 0.97 21.87
CA PHE A 105 0.12 0.93 20.41
C PHE A 105 1.40 0.65 19.61
N ARG A 106 2.21 -0.27 20.11
CA ARG A 106 3.46 -0.71 19.46
C ARG A 106 3.38 -2.19 19.15
N TYR A 107 3.94 -2.59 18.02
CA TYR A 107 3.84 -3.94 17.49
C TYR A 107 5.19 -4.37 16.95
N VAL A 108 5.50 -5.65 17.09
CA VAL A 108 6.65 -6.26 16.40
C VAL A 108 6.11 -7.00 15.19
N LEU A 109 6.65 -6.70 14.02
CA LEU A 109 6.32 -7.35 12.77
C LEU A 109 7.44 -8.26 12.31
N TYR A 110 7.08 -9.42 11.80
CA TYR A 110 7.99 -10.31 11.08
C TYR A 110 7.83 -10.13 9.57
N PHE A 111 8.93 -9.82 8.89
CA PHE A 111 9.00 -9.71 7.43
C PHE A 111 9.50 -11.02 6.84
N ARG A 112 8.62 -11.77 6.17
CA ARG A 112 8.94 -13.11 5.63
C ARG A 112 10.11 -13.10 4.65
N ARG A 113 10.25 -12.02 3.88
CA ARG A 113 11.26 -11.90 2.81
C ARG A 113 12.67 -11.69 3.36
N SER A 114 12.84 -10.75 4.30
CA SER A 114 14.14 -10.45 4.92
C SER A 114 14.44 -11.31 6.15
N ARG A 115 13.42 -11.97 6.73
CA ARG A 115 13.47 -12.76 7.97
C ARG A 115 13.83 -11.93 9.21
N GLU A 116 13.38 -10.67 9.22
CA GLU A 116 13.64 -9.73 10.30
C GLU A 116 12.39 -9.52 11.15
N GLU A 117 12.60 -9.16 12.42
CA GLU A 117 11.58 -8.64 13.31
C GLU A 117 11.88 -7.18 13.64
N ILE A 118 10.93 -6.28 13.42
CA ILE A 118 11.11 -4.83 13.65
C ILE A 118 9.90 -4.28 14.41
N GLU A 119 10.15 -3.35 15.34
CA GLU A 119 9.10 -2.68 16.12
C GLU A 119 8.57 -1.43 15.38
N PHE A 120 7.24 -1.30 15.31
CA PHE A 120 6.54 -0.15 14.73
C PHE A 120 5.47 0.37 15.69
N GLY A 121 5.15 1.67 15.57
CA GLY A 121 3.96 2.25 16.18
C GLY A 121 2.73 2.09 15.27
N ALA A 122 1.52 2.07 15.84
CA ALA A 122 0.26 1.94 15.09
C ALA A 122 0.13 2.92 13.91
N LYS A 123 0.65 4.14 14.05
CA LYS A 123 0.58 5.20 13.02
C LYS A 123 1.35 4.87 11.74
N ASP A 124 2.32 3.97 11.84
CA ASP A 124 3.20 3.55 10.75
C ASP A 124 2.71 2.23 10.14
N LEU A 125 1.56 1.73 10.60
CA LEU A 125 0.94 0.48 10.14
C LEU A 125 -0.42 0.76 9.48
N ARG A 126 -0.77 -0.11 8.53
CA ARG A 126 -2.13 -0.24 7.99
C ARG A 126 -2.47 -1.71 7.79
N LEU A 127 -3.74 -2.06 7.73
CA LEU A 127 -4.15 -3.41 7.34
C LEU A 127 -3.63 -3.72 5.93
N HIS A 128 -3.05 -4.91 5.75
CA HIS A 128 -2.65 -5.37 4.43
C HIS A 128 -3.91 -5.68 3.60
N ARG A 129 -3.94 -5.15 2.37
CA ARG A 129 -5.03 -5.39 1.41
C ARG A 129 -4.43 -5.66 0.05
N GLU A 130 -4.98 -6.63 -0.66
CA GLU A 130 -4.67 -6.91 -2.06
C GLU A 130 -5.68 -6.23 -2.98
N TRP A 131 -5.23 -5.84 -4.17
CA TRP A 131 -6.10 -5.30 -5.21
C TRP A 131 -6.35 -6.39 -6.26
N VAL A 132 -7.55 -6.94 -6.27
CA VAL A 132 -7.91 -8.10 -7.10
C VAL A 132 -9.15 -7.76 -7.90
N ASP A 133 -9.06 -7.88 -9.22
CA ASP A 133 -10.18 -7.70 -10.17
C ASP A 133 -10.99 -6.40 -10.04
N GLY A 134 -10.40 -5.35 -9.49
CA GLY A 134 -11.07 -4.06 -9.31
C GLY A 134 -11.61 -3.81 -7.91
N ASP A 135 -11.34 -4.70 -6.96
CA ASP A 135 -11.79 -4.62 -5.58
C ASP A 135 -10.63 -4.80 -4.59
N TRP A 136 -10.77 -4.19 -3.40
CA TRP A 136 -9.84 -4.39 -2.29
C TRP A 136 -10.24 -5.64 -1.50
N VAL A 137 -9.26 -6.49 -1.20
CA VAL A 137 -9.43 -7.72 -0.42
C VAL A 137 -8.47 -7.71 0.78
N PRO A 138 -8.96 -7.81 2.03
CA PRO A 138 -10.37 -7.78 2.40
C PRO A 138 -11.03 -6.45 1.97
N PRO A 139 -12.38 -6.40 1.86
CA PRO A 139 -13.10 -5.15 1.61
C PRO A 139 -13.00 -4.22 2.83
N LEU A 140 -13.28 -2.92 2.65
CA LEU A 140 -13.44 -2.04 3.80
C LEU A 140 -14.55 -2.60 4.69
N GLU A 141 -14.36 -2.61 6.01
CA GLU A 141 -15.50 -2.87 6.89
C GLU A 141 -16.49 -1.71 6.69
N GLU A 142 -17.61 -1.98 6.05
CA GLU A 142 -18.73 -1.06 6.06
C GLU A 142 -19.24 -1.01 7.50
N VAL A 143 -19.10 0.16 8.13
CA VAL A 143 -19.74 0.42 9.42
C VAL A 143 -21.22 0.12 9.25
N LEU A 144 -21.68 -0.99 9.83
CA LEU A 144 -23.10 -1.26 9.99
C LEU A 144 -23.64 -0.13 10.87
N SER A 145 -24.09 0.94 10.22
CA SER A 145 -24.93 1.94 10.85
C SER A 145 -26.17 1.19 11.31
N GLN A 146 -26.18 0.81 12.58
CA GLN A 146 -27.36 0.28 13.25
C GLN A 146 -28.44 1.35 13.15
N LYS A 147 -29.28 1.26 12.11
CA LYS A 147 -30.59 1.87 12.15
C LYS A 147 -31.39 1.09 13.18
N VAL A 148 -31.35 1.60 14.40
CA VAL A 148 -32.35 1.29 15.41
C VAL A 148 -33.65 1.87 14.87
N GLU A 149 -34.48 1.03 14.26
CA GLU A 149 -35.90 1.36 14.11
C GLU A 149 -36.56 1.21 15.48
N VAL A 150 -37.12 2.32 15.95
CA VAL A 150 -37.98 2.44 17.14
C VAL A 150 -39.39 2.03 16.77
#